data_AF-A0A5K0UUA3-F1
#
_entry.id   AF-A0A5K0UUA3-F1
#
_cell.length_a   1.000
_cell.length_b   1.000
_cell.length_c   1.000
_cell.angle_alpha   90.00
_cell.angle_beta   90.00
_cell.angle_gamma   90.00
#
_symmetry.space_group_name_H-M   'P 1'
#
loop_
_entity.id
_entity.type
_entity.pdbx_description
1 polymer ?
#
loop_
_entity_poly.entity_id
_entity_poly.type
_entity_poly.pdbx_seq_one_letter_code
_entity_poly.pdbx_strand_id
1 'polypeptide(L)'
;MKSYTPFVAVFLVVVALVLEVGFAQDTPRSIVTPSFFNSLLPPDGCEGKGFYNYDAFISAAESYGGFGTTGSPAVRKREMAAFLANVMHETG
;
A
#
# COMPACT_ATOMS: atom_id res chain seq x y z
N MET A 1 30.68 34.27 -19.59
CA MET A 1 29.39 33.58 -19.35
C MET A 1 29.70 32.35 -18.50
N LYS A 2 29.14 32.24 -17.28
CA LYS A 2 29.46 31.12 -16.38
C LYS A 2 28.81 29.84 -16.92
N SER A 3 29.56 28.75 -17.05
CA SER A 3 29.09 27.47 -17.58
C SER A 3 28.17 26.79 -16.54
N TYR A 4 26.88 26.68 -16.85
CA TYR A 4 25.88 26.03 -16.00
C TYR A 4 25.69 24.54 -16.30
N THR A 5 26.39 24.03 -17.32
CA THR A 5 26.40 22.62 -17.74
C THR A 5 26.57 21.63 -16.59
N PRO A 6 27.48 21.80 -15.61
CA PRO A 6 27.62 20.84 -14.50
C PRO A 6 26.42 20.86 -13.55
N PHE A 7 25.82 22.03 -13.31
CA PHE A 7 24.64 22.15 -12.44
C PHE A 7 23.41 21.51 -13.08
N VAL A 8 23.22 21.72 -14.39
CA VAL A 8 22.13 21.09 -15.16
C VAL A 8 22.32 19.57 -15.21
N ALA A 9 23.55 19.09 -15.45
CA ALA A 9 23.85 17.66 -15.46
C ALA A 9 23.57 17.00 -14.10
N VAL A 10 24.01 17.61 -12.99
CA VAL A 10 23.74 17.09 -11.64
C VAL A 10 22.25 17.10 -11.33
N PHE A 11 21.52 18.16 -11.70
CA PHE A 11 20.07 18.22 -11.51
C PHE A 11 19.35 17.12 -12.29
N LEU A 12 19.72 16.88 -13.55
CA LEU A 12 19.14 15.81 -14.36
C LEU A 12 19.45 14.42 -13.80
N VAL A 13 20.66 14.20 -13.28
CA VAL A 13 21.01 12.93 -12.61
C VAL A 13 20.21 12.74 -11.31
N VAL A 14 20.07 13.78 -10.49
CA VAL A 14 19.26 13.72 -9.27
C VAL A 14 17.78 13.46 -9.59
N VAL A 15 17.24 14.14 -10.62
CA VAL A 15 15.85 13.92 -11.07
C VAL A 15 15.68 12.49 -11.61
N ALA A 16 16.61 11.97 -12.40
CA ALA A 16 16.56 10.59 -12.87
C ALA A 16 16.62 9.56 -11.72
N LEU A 17 17.49 9.78 -10.73
CA LEU A 17 17.59 8.92 -9.54
C LEU A 17 16.31 8.96 -8.67
N VAL A 18 15.70 10.14 -8.52
CA VAL A 18 14.44 10.29 -7.75
C VAL A 18 13.27 9.66 -8.51
N LEU A 19 13.25 9.81 -9.84
CA LEU A 19 12.26 9.17 -10.71
C LEU A 19 12.34 7.64 -10.61
N GLU A 20 13.53 7.04 -10.70
CA GLU A 20 13.68 5.57 -10.62
C GLU A 20 13.25 4.96 -9.28
N VAL A 21 13.41 5.68 -8.16
CA VAL A 21 12.96 5.21 -6.83
C VAL A 21 11.44 5.32 -6.65
N GLY A 22 10.76 6.16 -7.44
CA GLY A 22 9.35 6.52 -7.24
C GLY A 22 8.30 5.60 -7.89
N PHE A 23 8.66 4.76 -8.86
CA PHE A 23 7.65 4.16 -9.76
C PHE A 23 7.17 2.74 -9.42
N ALA A 24 7.68 2.11 -8.35
CA ALA A 24 7.28 0.75 -7.97
C ALA A 24 6.92 0.62 -6.48
N GLN A 25 6.14 1.57 -5.96
CA GLN A 25 5.62 1.47 -4.59
C GLN A 25 4.39 0.56 -4.57
N ASP A 26 4.43 -0.46 -3.72
CA ASP A 26 3.21 -1.21 -3.41
C ASP A 26 2.22 -0.25 -2.73
N THR A 27 0.97 -0.31 -3.14
CA THR A 27 -0.17 0.38 -2.53
C THR A 27 -1.01 -0.65 -1.76
N PRO A 28 -1.88 -0.23 -0.83
CA PRO A 28 -2.83 -1.15 -0.19
C PRO A 28 -3.57 -2.04 -1.21
N ARG A 29 -4.00 -1.45 -2.33
CA ARG A 29 -4.69 -2.14 -3.43
C ARG A 29 -3.82 -3.15 -4.18
N SER A 30 -2.52 -2.90 -4.31
CA SER A 30 -1.62 -3.86 -4.98
C SER A 30 -1.16 -4.98 -4.05
N ILE A 31 -1.22 -4.78 -2.73
CA ILE A 31 -0.88 -5.79 -1.72
C ILE A 31 -2.06 -6.70 -1.43
N VAL A 32 -3.23 -6.12 -1.19
CA VAL A 32 -4.46 -6.83 -0.85
C VAL A 32 -5.35 -6.83 -2.08
N THR A 33 -5.38 -7.93 -2.82
CA THR A 33 -6.26 -8.07 -3.99
C THR A 33 -7.70 -8.37 -3.56
N PRO A 34 -8.71 -8.12 -4.43
CA PRO A 34 -10.08 -8.50 -4.12
C PRO A 34 -10.23 -9.99 -3.83
N SER A 35 -9.52 -10.85 -4.56
CA SER A 35 -9.55 -12.31 -4.35
C SER A 35 -8.97 -12.71 -2.99
N PHE A 36 -7.86 -12.10 -2.59
CA PHE A 36 -7.26 -12.35 -1.28
C PHE A 36 -8.18 -11.84 -0.16
N PHE A 37 -8.69 -10.60 -0.27
CA PHE A 37 -9.65 -10.06 0.69
C PHE A 37 -10.89 -10.94 0.84
N ASN A 38 -11.48 -11.37 -0.27
CA ASN A 38 -12.66 -12.22 -0.26
C ASN A 38 -12.42 -13.59 0.39
N SER A 39 -11.18 -14.09 0.36
CA SER A 39 -10.80 -15.34 1.06
C SER A 39 -10.72 -15.20 2.58
N LEU A 40 -10.70 -13.97 3.09
CA LEU A 40 -10.66 -13.65 4.52
C LEU A 40 -12.05 -13.31 5.09
N LEU A 41 -13.08 -13.27 4.26
CA LEU A 41 -14.41 -12.85 4.70
C LEU A 41 -15.05 -13.88 5.66
N PRO A 42 -15.88 -13.40 6.60
CA PRO A 42 -16.58 -14.28 7.53
C PRO A 42 -17.41 -15.36 6.81
N PRO A 43 -17.50 -16.56 7.40
CA PRO A 43 -18.33 -17.63 6.85
C PRO A 43 -19.82 -17.28 6.94
N ASP A 44 -20.64 -18.10 6.28
CA ASP A 44 -22.09 -17.93 6.31
C ASP A 44 -22.65 -18.12 7.72
N GLY A 45 -23.60 -17.27 8.12
CA GLY A 45 -24.20 -17.29 9.45
C GLY A 45 -23.52 -16.38 10.49
N CYS A 46 -22.40 -15.73 10.16
CA CYS A 46 -21.78 -14.71 11.01
C CYS A 46 -22.42 -13.32 10.83
N GLU A 47 -22.49 -12.55 11.92
CA GLU A 47 -23.04 -11.18 11.93
C GLU A 47 -22.30 -10.24 10.97
N GLY A 48 -20.99 -10.44 10.79
CA GLY A 48 -20.15 -9.66 9.87
C GLY A 48 -20.37 -9.94 8.39
N LYS A 49 -21.23 -10.90 8.02
CA LYS A 49 -21.48 -11.25 6.62
C LYS A 49 -22.07 -10.07 5.85
N GLY A 50 -21.39 -9.68 4.76
CA GLY A 50 -21.81 -8.57 3.90
C GLY A 50 -21.50 -7.18 4.45
N PHE A 51 -20.98 -7.07 5.67
CA PHE A 51 -20.55 -5.80 6.26
C PHE A 51 -19.17 -5.36 5.74
N TYR A 52 -18.21 -6.29 5.70
CA TYR A 52 -16.85 -6.01 5.21
C TYR A 52 -16.79 -6.02 3.68
N ASN A 53 -16.60 -4.85 3.09
CA ASN A 53 -16.49 -4.66 1.63
C ASN A 53 -15.06 -4.26 1.22
N TYR A 54 -14.55 -4.86 0.15
CA TYR A 54 -13.21 -4.60 -0.38
C TYR A 54 -13.01 -3.12 -0.73
N ASP A 55 -13.96 -2.50 -1.43
CA ASP A 55 -13.81 -1.10 -1.85
C ASP A 55 -13.81 -0.14 -0.65
N ALA A 56 -14.58 -0.46 0.39
CA ALA A 56 -14.57 0.30 1.64
C ALA A 56 -13.23 0.16 2.37
N PHE A 57 -12.67 -1.06 2.43
CA PHE A 57 -11.34 -1.32 2.97
C PHE A 57 -10.26 -0.52 2.22
N ILE A 58 -10.24 -0.58 0.88
CA ILE A 58 -9.24 0.14 0.09
C ILE A 58 -9.41 1.66 0.22
N SER A 59 -10.64 2.17 0.18
CA SER A 59 -10.91 3.59 0.37
C SER A 59 -10.43 4.09 1.74
N ALA A 60 -10.62 3.30 2.80
CA ALA A 60 -10.10 3.62 4.12
C ALA A 60 -8.57 3.54 4.15
N ALA A 61 -7.98 2.46 3.63
CA ALA A 61 -6.54 2.26 3.62
C ALA A 61 -5.79 3.37 2.87
N GLU A 62 -6.28 3.79 1.70
CA GLU A 62 -5.68 4.84 0.88
C GLU A 62 -5.85 6.25 1.49
N SER A 63 -6.74 6.44 2.48
CA SER A 63 -6.90 7.71 3.19
C SER A 63 -5.79 8.00 4.21
N TYR A 64 -5.02 6.99 4.61
CA TYR A 64 -3.91 7.12 5.56
C TYR A 64 -2.57 7.04 4.84
N GLY A 65 -1.99 8.21 4.55
CA GLY A 65 -0.69 8.38 3.89
C GLY A 65 0.47 7.80 4.70
N GLY A 66 0.66 6.49 4.63
CA GLY A 66 1.71 5.74 5.32
C GLY A 66 1.34 4.28 5.53
N PHE A 67 0.03 3.99 5.63
CA PHE A 67 -0.49 2.65 5.80
C PHE A 67 -0.29 1.82 4.53
N GLY A 68 0.53 0.76 4.61
CA GLY A 68 0.83 -0.12 3.50
C GLY A 68 1.69 0.48 2.40
N THR A 69 2.27 1.66 2.63
CA THR A 69 3.11 2.38 1.67
C THR A 69 4.50 2.68 2.23
N THR A 70 4.72 2.47 3.53
CA THR A 70 5.97 2.80 4.21
C THR A 70 6.95 1.63 4.28
N GLY A 71 8.23 1.90 3.99
CA GLY A 71 9.31 0.92 4.09
C GLY A 71 9.43 0.01 2.87
N SER A 72 10.17 -1.10 3.04
CA SER A 72 10.40 -2.05 1.94
C SER A 72 9.13 -2.83 1.58
N PRO A 73 9.04 -3.41 0.36
CA PRO A 73 7.90 -4.26 -0.03
C PRO A 73 7.54 -5.33 1.01
N ALA A 74 8.55 -5.95 1.64
CA ALA A 74 8.33 -6.94 2.68
C ALA A 74 7.74 -6.33 3.96
N VAL A 75 8.13 -5.11 4.33
CA VAL A 75 7.56 -4.39 5.48
C VAL A 75 6.10 -4.04 5.23
N ARG A 76 5.77 -3.49 4.06
CA ARG A 76 4.39 -3.15 3.68
C ARG A 76 3.45 -4.36 3.68
N LYS A 77 3.92 -5.50 3.15
CA LYS A 77 3.17 -6.76 3.18
C LYS A 77 2.96 -7.27 4.61
N ARG A 78 3.98 -7.15 5.48
CA ARG A 78 3.84 -7.53 6.90
C ARG A 78 2.89 -6.62 7.66
N GLU A 79 2.90 -5.31 7.40
CA GLU A 79 1.95 -4.36 7.99
C GLU A 79 0.51 -4.74 7.65
N MET A 80 0.22 -5.00 6.37
CA MET A 80 -1.10 -5.43 5.90
C MET A 80 -1.53 -6.76 6.53
N ALA A 81 -0.62 -7.74 6.57
CA ALA A 81 -0.88 -9.03 7.21
C ALA A 81 -1.17 -8.87 8.71
N ALA A 82 -0.40 -8.05 9.42
CA ALA A 82 -0.59 -7.80 10.85
C ALA A 82 -1.93 -7.09 11.13
N PHE A 83 -2.29 -6.08 10.34
CA PHE A 83 -3.56 -5.40 10.45
C PHE A 83 -4.73 -6.36 10.25
N LEU A 84 -4.74 -7.11 9.15
CA LEU A 84 -5.81 -8.05 8.82
C LEU A 84 -5.89 -9.18 9.86
N ALA A 85 -4.77 -9.71 10.32
CA ALA A 85 -4.73 -10.73 11.38
C ALA A 85 -5.38 -10.24 12.68
N ASN A 86 -5.05 -9.01 13.11
CA ASN A 86 -5.66 -8.42 14.30
C ASN A 86 -7.16 -8.19 14.11
N VAL A 87 -7.58 -7.59 12.98
CA VAL A 87 -9.01 -7.37 12.71
C VAL A 87 -9.79 -8.68 12.75
N MET A 88 -9.31 -9.73 12.05
CA MET A 88 -9.97 -11.04 12.07
C MET A 88 -10.04 -11.63 13.48
N HIS A 89 -8.97 -11.50 14.28
CA HIS A 89 -8.98 -11.98 15.66
C HIS A 89 -10.02 -11.27 16.53
N GLU A 90 -10.16 -9.96 16.37
CA GLU A 90 -11.11 -9.14 17.13
C GLU A 90 -12.57 -9.34 16.66
N THR A 91 -12.78 -9.75 15.40
CA THR A 91 -14.12 -9.79 14.80
C THR A 91 -14.68 -11.18 14.50
N GLY A 92 -13.89 -12.25 14.70
CA GLY A 92 -14.37 -13.65 14.69
C GLY A 92 -14.16 -14.38 13.37
#